data_AF-A0A416HJT9-F1
#
_entry.id   AF-A0A416HJT9-F1
#
_cell.length_a   1.000
_cell.length_b   1.000
_cell.length_c   1.000
_cell.angle_alpha   90.00
_cell.angle_beta   90.00
_cell.angle_gamma   90.00
#
_symmetry.space_group_name_H-M   'P 1'
#
loop_
_entity.id
_entity.type
_entity.pdbx_description
1 polymer ?
#
loop_
_entity_poly.entity_id
_entity_poly.type
_entity_poly.pdbx_seq_one_letter_code
_entity_poly.pdbx_strand_id
1 'polypeptide(L)' 'MNKNSNLVTLCMFAGMLIGMAAGCAIGISRGNIGIPMCSGLVIGFLIGAGAGLVIRKFSDKE' A
#
# COMPACT_ATOMS: atom_id res chain seq x y z
N MET A 1 20.67 -11.63 -0.05
CA MET A 1 19.54 -10.68 -0.20
C MET A 1 18.68 -10.77 1.04
N ASN A 2 18.59 -9.70 1.84
CA ASN A 2 17.96 -9.71 3.17
C ASN A 2 16.44 -10.02 3.05
N LYS A 3 16.01 -11.16 3.60
CA LYS A 3 14.62 -11.68 3.54
C LYS A 3 13.61 -10.64 4.03
N ASN A 4 13.99 -9.87 5.05
CA ASN A 4 13.12 -8.87 5.66
C ASN A 4 12.83 -7.70 4.70
N SER A 5 13.84 -7.20 3.98
CA SER A 5 13.64 -6.16 2.95
C SER A 5 12.74 -6.60 1.78
N ASN A 6 12.74 -7.88 1.41
CA ASN A 6 11.80 -8.38 0.39
C ASN A 6 10.35 -8.34 0.88
N LEU A 7 10.12 -8.65 2.15
CA LEU A 7 8.79 -8.68 2.73
C LEU A 7 8.20 -7.26 2.86
N VAL A 8 9.02 -6.29 3.27
CA VAL A 8 8.61 -4.86 3.30
C VAL A 8 8.24 -4.37 1.90
N THR A 9 9.07 -4.68 0.90
CA THR A 9 8.81 -4.31 -0.50
C THR A 9 7.51 -4.94 -1.01
N LEU A 10 7.29 -6.22 -0.71
CA LEU A 10 6.06 -6.91 -1.11
C LEU A 10 4.81 -6.32 -0.43
N CYS A 11 4.92 -5.92 0.85
CA CYS A 11 3.84 -5.28 1.59
C CYS A 11 3.49 -3.88 1.02
N MET A 12 4.51 -3.09 0.65
CA MET A 12 4.28 -1.82 -0.06
C MET A 12 3.60 -2.03 -1.40
N PHE A 13 4.05 -3.02 -2.18
CA PHE A 13 3.46 -3.31 -3.49
C PHE A 13 2.00 -3.75 -3.38
N ALA A 14 1.70 -4.63 -2.42
CA ALA A 14 0.34 -5.05 -2.12
C ALA A 14 -0.54 -3.87 -1.67
N GLY A 15 -0.03 -3.01 -0.78
CA GLY A 15 -0.75 -1.82 -0.31
C GLY A 15 -1.09 -0.85 -1.44
N MET A 16 -0.16 -0.61 -2.37
CA MET A 16 -0.41 0.21 -3.55
C MET A 16 -1.46 -0.41 -4.48
N LEU A 17 -1.38 -1.72 -4.75
CA LEU A 17 -2.36 -2.41 -5.60
C LEU A 17 -3.78 -2.35 -5.01
N ILE A 18 -3.92 -2.61 -3.71
CA ILE A 18 -5.21 -2.55 -3.01
C ILE A 18 -5.74 -1.10 -2.99
N GLY A 19 -4.88 -0.13 -2.68
CA GLY A 19 -5.24 1.29 -2.68
C GLY A 19 -5.67 1.79 -4.06
N MET A 20 -4.98 1.36 -5.11
CA MET A 20 -5.35 1.65 -6.49
C MET A 20 -6.69 1.04 -6.85
N ALA A 21 -6.92 -0.24 -6.53
CA ALA A 21 -8.18 -0.91 -6.82
C ALA A 21 -9.38 -0.23 -6.12
N ALA A 22 -9.22 0.12 -4.84
CA ALA A 22 -10.24 0.84 -4.07
C ALA A 22 -10.46 2.27 -4.62
N GLY A 23 -9.38 3.01 -4.91
CA GLY A 23 -9.46 4.34 -5.48
C GLY A 23 -10.13 4.37 -6.86
N CYS A 24 -9.85 3.38 -7.70
CA CYS A 24 -10.52 3.19 -8.98
C CYS A 24 -12.01 2.86 -8.81
N ALA A 25 -12.37 1.95 -7.93
CA ALA A 25 -13.78 1.59 -7.69
C ALA A 25 -14.61 2.81 -7.23
N ILE A 26 -14.06 3.60 -6.30
CA ILE A 26 -14.69 4.84 -5.82
C ILE A 26 -14.74 5.89 -6.94
N GLY A 27 -13.69 5.98 -7.77
CA GLY A 27 -13.62 6.92 -8.89
C GLY A 27 -14.61 6.65 -10.01
N ILE A 28 -14.80 5.37 -10.34
CA ILE A 28 -15.84 4.94 -11.30
C ILE A 28 -17.22 5.30 -10.74
N SER A 29 -17.47 5.03 -9.45
CA SER A 29 -18.76 5.36 -8.82
C SER A 29 -19.06 6.86 -8.78
N ARG A 30 -18.02 7.72 -8.66
CA ARG A 30 -18.17 9.18 -8.64
C ARG A 30 -18.12 9.85 -10.03
N GLY A 31 -17.93 9.08 -11.10
CA GLY A 31 -17.78 9.61 -12.46
C GLY A 31 -16.50 10.43 -12.68
N ASN A 32 -15.56 10.40 -11.72
CA ASN A 32 -14.29 11.10 -11.81
C ASN A 32 -13.17 10.23 -11.22
N ILE A 33 -12.35 9.65 -12.08
CA ILE A 33 -11.37 8.61 -11.70
C ILE A 33 -10.09 9.24 -11.12
N GLY A 34 -9.68 10.42 -11.59
CA GLY A 34 -8.35 10.98 -11.29
C GLY A 34 -8.09 11.23 -9.81
N ILE A 35 -8.95 12.02 -9.15
CA ILE A 35 -8.78 12.41 -7.74
C ILE A 35 -8.85 11.19 -6.78
N PRO A 36 -9.89 10.33 -6.84
CA PRO A 36 -9.99 9.19 -5.93
C PRO A 36 -8.94 8.09 -6.21
N MET A 37 -8.47 7.93 -7.45
CA MET A 37 -7.35 7.05 -7.76
C MET A 37 -6.04 7.54 -7.11
N CYS A 38 -5.71 8.83 -7.26
CA CYS A 38 -4.55 9.42 -6.60
C CYS A 38 -4.65 9.33 -5.08
N SER A 39 -5.82 9.61 -4.50
CA SER A 39 -6.05 9.48 -3.06
C SER A 39 -5.91 8.02 -2.59
N GLY A 40 -6.45 7.07 -3.35
CA GLY A 40 -6.36 5.64 -3.05
C GLY A 40 -4.93 5.12 -3.08
N LEU A 41 -4.13 5.57 -4.05
CA LEU A 41 -2.70 5.26 -4.14
C LEU A 41 -1.90 5.81 -2.95
N VAL A 42 -2.12 7.07 -2.57
CA VAL A 42 -1.42 7.69 -1.43
C VAL A 42 -1.77 6.97 -0.12
N ILE A 43 -3.05 6.68 0.11
CA ILE A 43 -3.51 5.96 1.31
C ILE A 43 -2.98 4.52 1.31
N GLY A 44 -3.07 3.82 0.18
CA GLY A 44 -2.57 2.45 0.04
C GLY A 44 -1.06 2.34 0.26
N PHE A 45 -0.30 3.32 -0.22
CA PHE A 45 1.14 3.42 0.03
C PHE A 45 1.45 3.66 1.51
N LEU A 46 0.75 4.59 2.18
CA LEU A 46 0.93 4.88 3.60
C LEU A 46 0.66 3.65 4.48
N ILE A 47 -0.44 2.94 4.20
CA ILE A 47 -0.82 1.72 4.95
C ILE A 47 0.17 0.59 4.67
N GLY A 48 0.52 0.35 3.40
CA GLY A 48 1.48 -0.70 3.00
C GLY A 48 2.89 -0.45 3.56
N ALA A 49 3.35 0.80 3.53
CA ALA A 49 4.62 1.20 4.12
C ALA A 49 4.61 1.06 5.65
N GLY A 50 3.54 1.51 6.31
CA GLY A 50 3.37 1.39 7.76
C GLY A 50 3.37 -0.06 8.22
N ALA A 51 2.58 -0.93 7.58
CA ALA A 51 2.54 -2.36 7.88
C ALA A 51 3.90 -3.02 7.64
N GLY A 52 4.55 -2.75 6.50
CA GLY A 52 5.89 -3.26 6.20
C GLY A 52 6.92 -2.84 7.25
N LEU A 53 6.89 -1.60 7.71
CA LEU A 53 7.81 -1.08 8.73
C LEU A 53 7.57 -1.72 10.11
N VAL A 54 6.31 -1.95 10.49
CA VAL A 54 5.96 -2.66 11.73
C VAL A 54 6.45 -4.10 11.67
N ILE A 55 6.19 -4.82 10.59
CA ILE A 55 6.65 -6.22 10.43
C ILE A 55 8.18 -6.29 10.49
N ARG A 56 8.87 -5.36 9.83
CA ARG A 56 10.33 -5.27 9.90
C ARG A 56 10.84 -5.01 11.31
N LYS A 57 10.19 -4.10 12.05
CA LYS A 57 10.52 -3.80 13.46
C LYS A 57 10.33 -5.00 14.39
N PHE A 58 9.31 -5.83 14.15
CA PHE A 58 9.11 -7.07 14.92
C PHE A 58 10.14 -8.14 14.55
N SER A 59 10.42 -8.31 13.25
CA SER A 59 11.38 -9.31 12.77
C SER A 59 12.85 -8.96 13.05
N ASP A 60 13.17 -7.69 13.36
CA ASP A 60 14.51 -7.24 13.82
C ASP A 60 14.70 -7.43 15.33
N LYS A 61 13.60 -7.64 16.06
CA LYS A 61 13.58 -7.82 17.51
C LYS A 61 13.67 -9.29 17.94
N GLU A 62 13.60 -10.20 16.97
CA GLU A 62 13.73 -11.66 17.11
C GLU A 62 15.13 -12.09 16.66
#